data_AF-A0A7Y1Y564-F1
#
_entry.id   AF-A0A7Y1Y564-F1
#
_cell.length_a   1.000
_cell.length_b   1.000
_cell.length_c   1.000
_cell.angle_alpha   90.00
_cell.angle_beta   90.00
_cell.angle_gamma   90.00
#
_symmetry.space_group_name_H-M   'P 1'
#
loop_
_entity.id
_entity.type
_entity.pdbx_description
1 polymer ?
#
loop_
_entity_poly.entity_id
_entity_poly.type
_entity_poly.pdbx_seq_one_letter_code
_entity_poly.pdbx_strand_id
1 'polypeptide(L)'
;MPTAAQFLDFEAFPEEGAFLVPGRLDYPELVNLVERLGGRRITWLAEEGSFVDPQTRDYLAREDVAAATFDENDPSPEFVGRHLKAKLADGGILIFIPSEVATRPGSPCHISAKQLRFLCDLGLPIIPLAVHLPRETALAVERTGRLPSSIMVLGKPIAAGEASVARYRENLLGAFERAFASRDFLNGSLPTALLAGLKKWGSSRTLFDGSDDTSVSYYKLLAAAIAFSKEIRQATEKERVGILLPPGKAGLVANLAVLFANKIPVNLNFTASRDAVQSSIRQADLDKFITADPFVRKVAHFPWPPTRDLIFIERVLPTIKKRII
;
A
#
# COMPACT_ATOMS: atom_id res chain seq x y z
N MET A 1 -21.34 -8.84 2.63
CA MET A 1 -20.48 -9.60 1.70
C MET A 1 -19.58 -8.61 0.97
N PRO A 2 -18.36 -8.98 0.54
CA PRO A 2 -17.56 -8.13 -0.36
C PRO A 2 -18.38 -7.76 -1.60
N THR A 3 -18.05 -6.64 -2.23
CA THR A 3 -18.60 -6.33 -3.57
C THR A 3 -17.90 -7.19 -4.61
N ALA A 4 -18.48 -7.29 -5.82
CA ALA A 4 -17.95 -8.12 -6.90
C ALA A 4 -16.49 -7.74 -7.26
N ALA A 5 -15.78 -8.69 -7.88
CA ALA A 5 -14.43 -8.46 -8.39
C ALA A 5 -14.44 -7.35 -9.44
N GLN A 6 -13.36 -6.56 -9.47
CA GLN A 6 -13.15 -5.51 -10.44
C GLN A 6 -12.03 -5.90 -11.40
N PHE A 7 -12.17 -5.48 -12.65
CA PHE A 7 -11.23 -5.76 -13.73
C PHE A 7 -10.85 -4.45 -14.40
N LEU A 8 -9.55 -4.13 -14.41
CA LEU A 8 -9.01 -2.95 -15.08
C LEU A 8 -8.10 -3.37 -16.23
N ASP A 9 -8.10 -2.60 -17.30
CA ASP A 9 -7.31 -2.80 -18.52
C ASP A 9 -7.69 -4.05 -19.35
N PHE A 10 -8.78 -4.76 -19.00
CA PHE A 10 -9.21 -5.99 -19.68
C PHE A 10 -9.77 -5.79 -21.09
N GLU A 11 -10.13 -4.55 -21.45
CA GLU A 11 -10.45 -4.14 -22.82
C GLU A 11 -9.23 -4.22 -23.75
N ALA A 12 -8.01 -4.18 -23.19
CA ALA A 12 -6.76 -4.33 -23.93
C ALA A 12 -6.26 -5.78 -23.97
N PHE A 13 -7.04 -6.74 -23.47
CA PHE A 13 -6.67 -8.15 -23.51
C PHE A 13 -6.64 -8.63 -24.98
N PRO A 14 -5.53 -9.21 -25.47
CA PRO A 14 -5.37 -9.49 -26.90
C PRO A 14 -6.37 -10.55 -27.37
N GLU A 15 -6.91 -10.38 -28.58
CA GLU A 15 -7.74 -11.41 -29.23
C GLU A 15 -6.91 -12.65 -29.61
N GLU A 16 -5.63 -12.44 -29.94
CA GLU A 16 -4.65 -13.50 -30.13
C GLU A 16 -4.35 -14.26 -28.83
N GLY A 17 -3.61 -15.37 -28.93
CA GLY A 17 -3.25 -16.16 -27.76
C GLY A 17 -2.27 -15.45 -26.83
N ALA A 18 -2.47 -15.62 -25.53
CA ALA A 18 -1.65 -14.98 -24.50
C ALA A 18 -1.29 -15.94 -23.37
N PHE A 19 -0.10 -15.76 -22.79
CA PHE A 19 0.27 -16.40 -21.54
C PHE A 19 0.11 -15.42 -20.38
N LEU A 20 -0.96 -15.59 -19.60
CA LEU A 20 -1.19 -14.84 -18.37
C LEU A 20 -0.34 -15.43 -17.25
N VAL A 21 0.43 -14.57 -16.58
CA VAL A 21 1.23 -14.96 -15.41
C VAL A 21 0.81 -14.10 -14.21
N PRO A 22 -0.18 -14.53 -13.42
CA PRO A 22 -0.63 -13.83 -12.23
C PRO A 22 0.42 -13.80 -11.14
N GLY A 23 0.57 -12.66 -10.47
CA GLY A 23 1.44 -12.56 -9.30
C GLY A 23 0.96 -13.44 -8.14
N ARG A 24 -0.35 -13.66 -8.04
CA ARG A 24 -1.06 -14.62 -7.17
C ARG A 24 -2.38 -14.97 -7.84
N LEU A 25 -2.96 -16.12 -7.54
CA LEU A 25 -4.29 -16.49 -8.04
C LEU A 25 -4.93 -17.55 -7.13
N ASP A 26 -5.64 -17.10 -6.11
CA ASP A 26 -6.38 -17.99 -5.21
C ASP A 26 -7.70 -18.43 -5.87
N TYR A 27 -8.33 -19.50 -5.38
CA TYR A 27 -9.53 -20.08 -6.01
C TYR A 27 -10.65 -19.07 -6.32
N PRO A 28 -11.05 -18.13 -5.41
CA PRO A 28 -12.10 -17.16 -5.74
C PRO A 28 -11.73 -16.26 -6.91
N GLU A 29 -10.48 -15.81 -6.98
CA GLU A 29 -9.95 -14.98 -8.06
C GLU A 29 -9.88 -15.77 -9.36
N LEU A 30 -9.51 -17.05 -9.31
CA LEU A 30 -9.53 -17.96 -10.45
C LEU A 30 -10.93 -18.01 -11.09
N VAL A 31 -11.98 -18.24 -10.29
CA VAL A 31 -13.36 -18.35 -10.79
C VAL A 31 -13.82 -17.04 -11.45
N ASN A 32 -13.55 -15.91 -10.79
CA ASN A 32 -13.86 -14.58 -11.35
C ASN A 32 -13.13 -14.33 -12.68
N LEU A 33 -11.86 -14.75 -12.79
CA LEU A 33 -11.08 -14.61 -14.02
C LEU A 33 -11.67 -15.44 -15.17
N VAL A 34 -12.08 -16.68 -14.91
CA VAL A 34 -12.71 -17.55 -15.93
C VAL A 34 -14.00 -16.93 -16.45
N GLU A 35 -14.85 -16.41 -15.57
CA GLU A 35 -16.08 -15.71 -15.95
C GLU A 35 -15.77 -14.49 -16.83
N ARG A 36 -14.75 -13.69 -16.45
CA ARG A 36 -14.34 -12.51 -17.21
C ARG A 36 -13.81 -12.85 -18.61
N LEU A 37 -13.12 -13.97 -18.78
CA LEU A 37 -12.51 -14.38 -20.04
C LEU A 37 -13.52 -14.97 -21.05
N GLY A 38 -14.80 -15.05 -20.69
CA GLY A 38 -15.90 -15.14 -21.65
C GLY A 38 -15.91 -16.40 -22.52
N GLY A 39 -15.42 -17.54 -21.99
CA GLY A 39 -15.45 -18.83 -22.69
C GLY A 39 -14.29 -19.08 -23.65
N ARG A 40 -13.25 -18.23 -23.67
CA ARG A 40 -12.01 -18.53 -24.39
C ARG A 40 -11.40 -19.85 -23.89
N ARG A 41 -10.74 -20.57 -24.78
CA ARG A 41 -10.05 -21.83 -24.45
C ARG A 41 -8.89 -21.54 -23.49
N ILE A 42 -9.06 -21.93 -22.23
CA ILE A 42 -8.04 -21.79 -21.18
C ILE A 42 -7.30 -23.11 -21.01
N THR A 43 -5.97 -23.05 -20.92
CA THR A 43 -5.13 -24.12 -20.39
C THR A 43 -4.42 -23.61 -19.15
N TRP A 44 -4.55 -24.32 -18.03
CA TRP A 44 -3.85 -23.99 -16.79
C TRP A 44 -2.44 -24.57 -16.80
N LEU A 45 -1.46 -23.82 -16.32
CA LEU A 45 -0.08 -24.25 -16.17
C LEU A 45 0.29 -24.24 -14.68
N ALA A 46 0.66 -25.39 -14.14
CA ALA A 46 1.12 -25.53 -12.76
C ALA A 46 2.49 -26.20 -12.69
N GLU A 47 3.24 -25.95 -11.62
CA GLU A 47 4.50 -26.63 -11.38
C GLU A 47 4.26 -28.04 -10.80
N GLU A 48 5.10 -29.01 -11.18
CA GLU A 48 5.01 -30.38 -10.67
C GLU A 48 5.29 -30.44 -9.17
N GLY A 49 4.28 -30.78 -8.38
CA GLY A 49 4.39 -30.74 -6.93
C GLY A 49 3.97 -29.40 -6.31
N SER A 50 3.41 -28.48 -7.11
CA SER A 50 2.83 -27.24 -6.60
C SER A 50 1.81 -27.55 -5.49
N PHE A 51 2.00 -26.92 -4.33
CA PHE A 51 0.99 -26.95 -3.28
C PHE A 51 -0.05 -25.88 -3.60
N VAL A 52 -1.25 -26.29 -4.00
CA VAL A 52 -2.40 -25.40 -4.20
C VAL A 52 -3.51 -25.79 -3.23
N ASP A 53 -4.37 -24.80 -2.93
CA ASP A 53 -5.49 -24.99 -2.03
C ASP A 53 -6.44 -26.10 -2.56
N PRO A 54 -7.20 -26.79 -1.68
CA PRO A 54 -8.05 -27.89 -2.08
C PRO A 54 -9.09 -27.53 -3.16
N GLN A 55 -9.64 -26.31 -3.14
CA GLN A 55 -10.67 -25.91 -4.11
C GLN A 55 -10.07 -25.70 -5.50
N THR A 56 -8.88 -25.09 -5.58
CA THR A 56 -8.12 -25.00 -6.82
C THR A 56 -7.74 -26.38 -7.34
N ARG A 57 -7.29 -27.29 -6.47
CA ARG A 57 -6.96 -28.67 -6.87
C ARG A 57 -8.15 -29.41 -7.45
N ASP A 58 -9.30 -29.38 -6.76
CA ASP A 58 -10.52 -30.04 -7.20
C ASP A 58 -11.02 -29.45 -8.53
N TYR A 59 -10.88 -28.15 -8.73
CA TYR A 59 -11.20 -27.49 -9.99
C TYR A 59 -10.30 -27.96 -11.14
N LEU A 60 -8.99 -28.05 -10.92
CA LEU A 60 -8.04 -28.50 -11.94
C LEU A 60 -8.15 -29.99 -12.28
N ALA A 61 -8.71 -30.80 -11.37
CA ALA A 61 -8.91 -32.23 -11.56
C ALA A 61 -10.15 -32.57 -12.41
N ARG A 62 -10.98 -31.59 -12.77
CA ARG A 62 -12.19 -31.81 -13.58
C ARG A 62 -11.83 -32.20 -15.01
N GLU A 63 -12.59 -33.13 -15.59
CA GLU A 63 -12.37 -33.62 -16.95
C GLU A 63 -12.53 -32.54 -18.03
N ASP A 64 -13.34 -31.52 -17.79
CA ASP A 64 -13.59 -30.41 -18.71
C ASP A 64 -12.56 -29.28 -18.58
N VAL A 65 -11.58 -29.40 -17.67
CA VAL A 65 -10.54 -28.40 -17.43
C VAL A 65 -9.22 -28.86 -18.04
N ALA A 66 -8.70 -28.09 -18.99
CA ALA A 66 -7.38 -28.36 -19.57
C ALA A 66 -6.26 -27.84 -18.65
N ALA A 67 -5.38 -28.74 -18.22
CA ALA A 67 -4.20 -28.40 -17.44
C ALA A 67 -2.93 -29.01 -18.06
N ALA A 68 -1.80 -28.35 -17.83
CA ALA A 68 -0.46 -28.80 -18.16
C ALA A 68 0.45 -28.57 -16.94
N THR A 69 1.48 -29.40 -16.81
CA THR A 69 2.50 -29.28 -15.76
C THR A 69 3.87 -28.99 -16.35
N PHE A 70 4.75 -28.43 -15.52
CA PHE A 70 6.17 -28.31 -15.82
C PHE A 70 7.00 -28.59 -14.56
N ASP A 71 8.22 -29.08 -14.73
CA ASP A 71 9.21 -29.16 -13.66
C ASP A 71 10.11 -27.91 -13.73
N GLU A 72 10.16 -27.11 -12.67
CA GLU A 72 11.03 -25.93 -12.61
C GLU A 72 12.54 -26.28 -12.61
N ASN A 73 12.89 -27.56 -12.50
CA ASN A 73 14.24 -28.09 -12.62
C ASN A 73 14.58 -28.60 -14.03
N ASP A 74 13.64 -28.59 -14.98
CA ASP A 74 13.91 -29.00 -16.35
C ASP A 74 15.04 -28.11 -16.93
N PRO A 75 16.14 -28.70 -17.43
CA PRO A 75 17.28 -27.95 -17.93
C PRO A 75 17.02 -27.22 -19.25
N SER A 76 15.85 -27.42 -19.89
CA SER A 76 15.49 -26.92 -21.22
C SER A 76 14.11 -26.23 -21.24
N PRO A 77 13.90 -25.13 -20.47
CA PRO A 77 12.63 -24.40 -20.44
C PRO A 77 12.14 -23.93 -21.82
N GLU A 78 13.04 -23.54 -22.72
CA GLU A 78 12.69 -23.14 -24.09
C GLU A 78 12.03 -24.29 -24.89
N PHE A 79 12.43 -25.55 -24.64
CA PHE A 79 11.82 -26.71 -25.27
C PHE A 79 10.40 -26.94 -24.74
N VAL A 80 10.19 -26.78 -23.43
CA VAL A 80 8.86 -26.81 -22.81
C VAL A 80 7.98 -25.71 -23.40
N GLY A 81 8.52 -24.49 -23.52
CA GLY A 81 7.83 -23.35 -24.12
C GLY A 81 7.38 -23.60 -25.56
N ARG A 82 8.20 -24.25 -26.39
CA ARG A 82 7.81 -24.65 -27.76
C ARG A 82 6.59 -25.57 -27.81
N HIS A 83 6.46 -26.48 -26.85
CA HIS A 83 5.27 -27.36 -26.75
C HIS A 83 4.05 -26.58 -26.27
N LEU A 84 4.23 -25.72 -25.26
CA LEU A 84 3.16 -24.88 -24.71
C LEU A 84 2.64 -23.84 -25.71
N LYS A 85 3.46 -23.42 -26.69
CA LYS A 85 3.05 -22.47 -27.73
C LYS A 85 1.77 -22.89 -28.47
N ALA A 86 1.55 -24.19 -28.68
CA ALA A 86 0.33 -24.70 -29.33
C ALA A 86 -0.95 -24.40 -28.53
N LYS A 87 -0.84 -24.17 -27.21
CA LYS A 87 -1.97 -23.78 -26.35
C LYS A 87 -2.44 -22.35 -26.60
N LEU A 88 -1.60 -21.52 -27.23
CA LEU A 88 -1.92 -20.14 -27.61
C LEU A 88 -2.60 -20.03 -28.99
N ALA A 89 -2.65 -21.12 -29.76
CA ALA A 89 -3.31 -21.11 -31.08
C ALA A 89 -4.80 -20.74 -30.97
N ASP A 90 -5.33 -20.11 -32.01
CA ASP A 90 -6.74 -19.74 -32.16
C ASP A 90 -7.30 -18.94 -30.96
N GLY A 91 -6.49 -18.01 -30.44
CA GLY A 91 -6.88 -17.20 -29.28
C GLY A 91 -6.92 -17.97 -27.96
N GLY A 92 -6.23 -19.11 -27.85
CA GLY A 92 -6.09 -19.85 -26.60
C GLY A 92 -5.30 -19.08 -25.54
N ILE A 93 -5.64 -19.28 -24.27
CA ILE A 93 -5.00 -18.61 -23.14
C ILE A 93 -4.31 -19.66 -22.29
N LEU A 94 -3.01 -19.46 -22.05
CA LEU A 94 -2.29 -20.19 -21.03
C LEU A 94 -2.31 -19.35 -19.75
N ILE A 95 -2.62 -19.94 -18.59
CA ILE A 95 -2.64 -19.21 -17.30
C ILE A 95 -1.81 -19.97 -16.27
N PHE A 96 -0.78 -19.32 -15.74
CA PHE A 96 0.01 -19.89 -14.65
C PHE A 96 -0.75 -19.87 -13.32
N ILE A 97 -0.62 -20.94 -12.54
CA ILE A 97 -1.15 -21.04 -11.18
C ILE A 97 0.02 -21.00 -10.20
N PRO A 98 0.19 -19.89 -9.44
CA PRO A 98 1.19 -19.81 -8.39
C PRO A 98 0.89 -20.81 -7.27
N SER A 99 1.93 -21.47 -6.75
CA SER A 99 1.82 -22.27 -5.53
C SER A 99 1.45 -21.40 -4.32
N GLU A 100 0.79 -21.99 -3.34
CA GLU A 100 0.55 -21.36 -2.05
C GLU A 100 1.88 -21.18 -1.32
N VAL A 101 2.10 -19.96 -0.84
CA VAL A 101 3.33 -19.55 -0.16
C VAL A 101 3.01 -18.65 1.02
N ALA A 102 3.81 -18.74 2.07
CA ALA A 102 3.70 -17.83 3.21
C ALA A 102 4.19 -16.43 2.82
N THR A 103 3.28 -15.48 2.68
CA THR A 103 3.58 -14.09 2.28
C THR A 103 2.96 -13.09 3.25
N ARG A 104 3.42 -11.84 3.18
CA ARG A 104 2.77 -10.75 3.93
C ARG A 104 1.48 -10.33 3.21
N PRO A 105 0.40 -9.99 3.94
CA PRO A 105 -0.78 -9.39 3.33
C PRO A 105 -0.41 -8.21 2.41
N GLY A 106 -1.02 -8.16 1.22
CA GLY A 106 -0.75 -7.14 0.22
C GLY A 106 0.50 -7.38 -0.63
N SER A 107 1.15 -8.54 -0.54
CA SER A 107 2.27 -8.88 -1.42
C SER A 107 1.80 -9.07 -2.87
N PRO A 108 2.39 -8.39 -3.86
CA PRO A 108 1.92 -8.46 -5.25
C PRO A 108 2.36 -9.72 -6.00
N CYS A 109 3.39 -10.41 -5.52
CA CYS A 109 4.01 -11.55 -6.19
C CYS A 109 4.32 -12.67 -5.19
N HIS A 110 3.69 -13.82 -5.42
CA HIS A 110 3.79 -15.06 -4.66
C HIS A 110 4.65 -16.11 -5.40
N ILE A 111 5.14 -15.78 -6.60
CA ILE A 111 5.99 -16.66 -7.40
C ILE A 111 7.42 -16.61 -6.87
N SER A 112 8.05 -17.78 -6.68
CA SER A 112 9.46 -17.84 -6.30
C SER A 112 10.36 -17.28 -7.41
N ALA A 113 11.56 -16.80 -7.06
CA ALA A 113 12.50 -16.32 -8.06
C ALA A 113 12.96 -17.42 -9.03
N LYS A 114 12.93 -18.69 -8.60
CA LYS A 114 13.30 -19.84 -9.43
C LYS A 114 12.21 -20.14 -10.45
N GLN A 115 10.96 -20.31 -9.99
CA GLN A 115 9.80 -20.50 -10.85
C GLN A 115 9.66 -19.35 -11.85
N LEU A 116 9.80 -18.10 -11.39
CA LEU A 116 9.64 -16.96 -12.28
C LEU A 116 10.72 -16.90 -13.38
N ARG A 117 11.97 -17.30 -13.08
CA ARG A 117 13.01 -17.46 -14.11
C ARG A 117 12.58 -18.49 -15.14
N PHE A 118 12.18 -19.68 -14.69
CA PHE A 118 11.70 -20.73 -15.57
C PHE A 118 10.58 -20.26 -16.50
N LEU A 119 9.57 -19.58 -15.96
CA LEU A 119 8.45 -19.05 -16.74
C LEU A 119 8.90 -18.02 -17.79
N CYS A 120 9.88 -17.17 -17.48
CA CYS A 120 10.46 -16.22 -18.44
C CYS A 120 11.23 -16.95 -19.55
N ASP A 121 11.96 -18.00 -19.19
CA ASP A 121 12.80 -18.78 -20.09
C ASP A 121 11.98 -19.71 -21.03
N LEU A 122 10.65 -19.80 -20.85
CA LEU A 122 9.75 -20.48 -21.80
C LEU A 122 9.72 -19.79 -23.18
N GLY A 123 10.13 -18.51 -23.27
CA GLY A 123 10.12 -17.76 -24.53
C GLY A 123 8.72 -17.46 -25.09
N LEU A 124 7.66 -17.62 -24.28
CA LEU A 124 6.29 -17.28 -24.63
C LEU A 124 6.00 -15.78 -24.40
N PRO A 125 5.03 -15.18 -25.11
CA PRO A 125 4.59 -13.82 -24.82
C PRO A 125 3.84 -13.77 -23.48
N ILE A 126 4.35 -13.03 -22.50
CA ILE A 126 3.81 -12.96 -21.14
C ILE A 126 3.00 -11.69 -20.93
N ILE A 127 1.83 -11.83 -20.31
CA ILE A 127 1.07 -10.73 -19.74
C ILE A 127 1.02 -10.93 -18.22
N PRO A 128 1.72 -10.11 -17.43
CA PRO A 128 1.57 -10.15 -15.98
C PRO A 128 0.14 -9.82 -15.57
N LEU A 129 -0.41 -10.50 -14.57
CA LEU A 129 -1.70 -10.16 -13.99
C LEU A 129 -1.51 -9.79 -12.52
N ALA A 130 -1.76 -8.53 -12.17
CA ALA A 130 -1.80 -8.11 -10.79
C ALA A 130 -3.16 -8.46 -10.19
N VAL A 131 -3.14 -9.11 -9.02
CA VAL A 131 -4.34 -9.47 -8.27
C VAL A 131 -4.23 -8.80 -6.90
N HIS A 132 -4.94 -7.71 -6.72
CA HIS A 132 -4.99 -6.97 -5.47
C HIS A 132 -6.20 -7.39 -4.64
N LEU A 133 -5.99 -7.73 -3.37
CA LEU A 133 -7.06 -7.98 -2.40
C LEU A 133 -7.20 -6.77 -1.46
N PRO A 134 -8.17 -5.86 -1.69
CA PRO A 134 -8.28 -4.62 -0.91
C PRO A 134 -8.39 -4.83 0.60
N ARG A 135 -8.96 -5.97 1.02
CA ARG A 135 -9.12 -6.33 2.43
C ARG A 135 -7.79 -6.54 3.15
N GLU A 136 -6.78 -7.06 2.46
CA GLU A 136 -5.45 -7.31 3.03
C GLU A 136 -4.69 -6.01 3.33
N THR A 137 -5.02 -4.94 2.61
CA THR A 137 -4.36 -3.63 2.70
C THR A 137 -5.31 -2.53 3.18
N ALA A 138 -6.47 -2.91 3.73
CA ALA A 138 -7.49 -1.97 4.17
C ALA A 138 -7.00 -1.15 5.37
N LEU A 139 -7.21 0.16 5.30
CA LEU A 139 -7.02 1.04 6.45
C LEU A 139 -8.08 0.74 7.52
N ALA A 140 -7.74 0.97 8.78
CA ALA A 140 -8.62 0.74 9.92
C ALA A 140 -9.95 1.54 9.87
N VAL A 141 -10.00 2.58 9.03
CA VAL A 141 -11.19 3.43 8.80
C VAL A 141 -12.11 2.91 7.71
N GLU A 142 -11.60 2.07 6.81
CA GLU A 142 -12.39 1.56 5.70
C GLU A 142 -13.45 0.56 6.18
N ARG A 143 -14.53 0.48 5.42
CA ARG A 143 -15.59 -0.51 5.62
C ARG A 143 -15.25 -1.71 4.75
N THR A 144 -14.53 -2.68 5.30
CA THR A 144 -14.07 -3.87 4.56
C THR A 144 -15.19 -4.61 3.83
N GLY A 145 -16.42 -4.58 4.36
CA GLY A 145 -17.62 -5.13 3.72
C GLY A 145 -18.06 -4.43 2.43
N ARG A 146 -17.55 -3.25 2.10
CA ARG A 146 -17.85 -2.50 0.86
C ARG A 146 -16.71 -2.55 -0.16
N LEU A 147 -15.58 -3.15 0.22
CA LEU A 147 -14.45 -3.29 -0.68
C LEU A 147 -14.74 -4.43 -1.68
N PRO A 148 -14.25 -4.31 -2.92
CA PRO A 148 -14.30 -5.41 -3.88
C PRO A 148 -13.56 -6.63 -3.32
N SER A 149 -14.02 -7.82 -3.70
CA SER A 149 -13.35 -9.08 -3.34
C SER A 149 -11.90 -9.06 -3.83
N SER A 150 -11.70 -8.61 -5.06
CA SER A 150 -10.40 -8.42 -5.70
C SER A 150 -10.45 -7.33 -6.77
N ILE A 151 -9.30 -6.76 -7.09
CA ILE A 151 -9.08 -5.87 -8.22
C ILE A 151 -7.98 -6.48 -9.07
N MET A 152 -8.32 -6.88 -10.29
CA MET A 152 -7.42 -7.54 -11.23
C MET A 152 -7.03 -6.59 -12.35
N VAL A 153 -5.73 -6.46 -12.61
CA VAL A 153 -5.19 -5.49 -13.57
C VAL A 153 -4.18 -6.17 -14.48
N LEU A 154 -4.37 -6.02 -15.80
CA LEU A 154 -3.41 -6.52 -16.77
C LEU A 154 -2.17 -5.63 -16.80
N GLY A 155 -1.00 -6.26 -16.70
CA GLY A 155 0.27 -5.64 -17.06
C GLY A 155 0.37 -5.41 -18.57
N LYS A 156 1.39 -4.65 -18.98
CA LYS A 156 1.71 -4.49 -20.40
C LYS A 156 2.15 -5.83 -20.99
N PRO A 157 1.79 -6.19 -22.22
CA PRO A 157 2.33 -7.40 -22.84
C PRO A 157 3.86 -7.35 -22.97
N ILE A 158 4.52 -8.46 -22.65
CA ILE A 158 5.94 -8.69 -22.85
C ILE A 158 6.06 -9.64 -24.05
N ALA A 159 6.78 -9.21 -25.09
CA ALA A 159 6.93 -10.00 -26.31
C ALA A 159 7.66 -11.33 -26.05
N ALA A 160 7.38 -12.31 -26.91
CA ALA A 160 8.06 -13.60 -26.89
C ALA A 160 9.59 -13.42 -26.95
N GLY A 161 10.32 -14.10 -26.06
CA GLY A 161 11.79 -13.99 -25.95
C GLY A 161 12.31 -12.72 -25.27
N GLU A 162 11.45 -11.76 -24.91
CA GLU A 162 11.84 -10.54 -24.18
C GLU A 162 11.58 -10.61 -22.67
N ALA A 163 10.99 -11.71 -22.20
CA ALA A 163 10.69 -11.90 -20.79
C ALA A 163 11.97 -12.02 -19.95
N SER A 164 12.00 -11.27 -18.86
CA SER A 164 13.00 -11.42 -17.81
C SER A 164 12.34 -11.20 -16.46
N VAL A 165 12.96 -11.72 -15.39
CA VAL A 165 12.47 -11.51 -14.02
C VAL A 165 12.29 -10.02 -13.70
N ALA A 166 13.24 -9.18 -14.11
CA ALA A 166 13.18 -7.75 -13.87
C ALA A 166 11.99 -7.11 -14.59
N ARG A 167 11.84 -7.39 -15.89
CA ARG A 167 10.77 -6.82 -16.72
C ARG A 167 9.39 -7.30 -16.28
N TYR A 168 9.25 -8.58 -15.92
CA TYR A 168 8.01 -9.10 -15.35
C TYR A 168 7.66 -8.38 -14.04
N ARG A 169 8.62 -8.27 -13.11
CA ARG A 169 8.36 -7.66 -11.79
C ARG A 169 8.03 -6.18 -11.87
N GLU A 170 8.77 -5.41 -12.67
CA GLU A 170 8.47 -4.00 -12.91
C GLU A 170 7.03 -3.83 -13.41
N ASN A 171 6.64 -4.64 -14.38
CA ASN A 171 5.35 -4.56 -15.03
C ASN A 171 4.20 -5.02 -14.11
N LEU A 172 4.39 -6.11 -13.37
CA LEU A 172 3.47 -6.57 -12.32
C LEU A 172 3.29 -5.49 -11.23
N LEU A 173 4.37 -4.84 -10.78
CA LEU A 173 4.31 -3.77 -9.80
C LEU A 173 3.56 -2.55 -10.35
N GLY A 174 3.79 -2.18 -11.62
CA GLY A 174 3.03 -1.12 -12.27
C GLY A 174 1.53 -1.44 -12.36
N ALA A 175 1.15 -2.69 -12.63
CA ALA A 175 -0.26 -3.10 -12.62
C ALA A 175 -0.85 -3.13 -11.21
N PHE A 176 -0.08 -3.56 -10.20
CA PHE A 176 -0.51 -3.57 -8.81
C PHE A 176 -0.65 -2.15 -8.24
N GLU A 177 0.22 -1.22 -8.63
CA GLU A 177 0.10 0.19 -8.30
C GLU A 177 -1.23 0.75 -8.82
N ARG A 178 -1.60 0.49 -10.08
CA ARG A 178 -2.91 0.91 -10.62
C ARG A 178 -4.08 0.33 -9.83
N ALA A 179 -4.00 -0.94 -9.44
CA ALA A 179 -5.00 -1.58 -8.59
C ALA A 179 -5.13 -0.91 -7.21
N PHE A 180 -4.00 -0.48 -6.63
CA PHE A 180 -3.99 0.23 -5.36
C PHE A 180 -4.46 1.69 -5.52
N ALA A 181 -4.06 2.36 -6.60
CA ALA A 181 -4.42 3.73 -6.93
C ALA A 181 -5.91 3.90 -7.23
N SER A 182 -6.60 2.84 -7.69
CA SER A 182 -8.05 2.85 -7.90
C SER A 182 -8.87 2.87 -6.61
N ARG A 183 -8.23 2.84 -5.43
CA ARG A 183 -8.92 2.83 -4.14
C ARG A 183 -9.39 4.22 -3.74
N ASP A 184 -10.70 4.34 -3.51
CA ASP A 184 -11.38 5.61 -3.16
C ASP A 184 -10.74 6.40 -2.02
N PHE A 185 -10.15 5.73 -1.03
CA PHE A 185 -9.58 6.42 0.13
C PHE A 185 -8.43 7.37 -0.25
N LEU A 186 -7.73 7.11 -1.37
CA LEU A 186 -6.64 7.95 -1.88
C LEU A 186 -7.14 9.30 -2.41
N ASN A 187 -8.41 9.37 -2.81
CA ASN A 187 -9.08 10.61 -3.20
C ASN A 187 -9.67 11.36 -1.99
N GLY A 188 -9.44 10.86 -0.78
CA GLY A 188 -9.94 11.43 0.47
C GLY A 188 -8.99 12.45 1.10
N SER A 189 -9.39 12.93 2.28
CA SER A 189 -8.59 13.83 3.10
C SER A 189 -7.90 13.08 4.23
N LEU A 190 -6.58 13.19 4.33
CA LEU A 190 -5.78 12.61 5.42
C LEU A 190 -6.28 13.08 6.81
N PRO A 191 -6.51 14.39 7.08
CA PRO A 191 -7.13 14.84 8.32
C PRO A 191 -8.47 14.14 8.63
N THR A 192 -9.33 13.97 7.62
CA THR A 192 -10.62 13.29 7.79
C THR A 192 -10.44 11.82 8.13
N ALA A 193 -9.51 11.13 7.47
CA ALA A 193 -9.19 9.74 7.78
C ALA A 193 -8.64 9.59 9.21
N LEU A 194 -7.73 10.47 9.62
CA LEU A 194 -7.18 10.49 10.99
C LEU A 194 -8.27 10.74 12.03
N LEU A 195 -9.14 11.73 11.80
CA LEU A 195 -10.28 12.02 12.67
C LEU A 195 -11.22 10.82 12.80
N ALA A 196 -11.60 10.21 11.67
CA ALA A 196 -12.48 9.04 11.64
C ALA A 196 -11.85 7.85 12.38
N GLY A 197 -10.56 7.59 12.19
CA GLY A 197 -9.83 6.50 12.83
C GLY A 197 -9.69 6.69 14.33
N LEU A 198 -9.19 7.86 14.75
CA LEU A 198 -9.03 8.19 16.17
C LEU A 198 -10.36 8.17 16.91
N LYS A 199 -11.45 8.63 16.28
CA LYS A 199 -12.80 8.56 16.86
C LYS A 199 -13.32 7.13 16.95
N LYS A 200 -13.25 6.36 15.84
CA LYS A 200 -13.77 4.98 15.76
C LYS A 200 -13.15 4.07 16.81
N TRP A 201 -11.87 4.27 17.11
CA TRP A 201 -11.08 3.45 18.02
C TRP A 201 -10.76 4.14 19.35
N GLY A 202 -11.45 5.24 19.65
CA GLY A 202 -11.10 6.17 20.73
C GLY A 202 -11.00 5.57 22.13
N SER A 203 -11.90 4.62 22.44
CA SER A 203 -11.97 3.95 23.76
C SER A 203 -11.22 2.61 23.81
N SER A 204 -10.91 2.01 22.66
CA SER A 204 -10.36 0.65 22.58
C SER A 204 -8.89 0.61 22.18
N ARG A 205 -8.30 1.74 21.78
CA ARG A 205 -6.89 1.84 21.40
C ARG A 205 -6.17 2.91 22.21
N THR A 206 -4.90 2.61 22.45
CA THR A 206 -3.98 3.39 23.27
C THR A 206 -2.66 3.52 22.53
N LEU A 207 -2.11 4.74 22.53
CA LEU A 207 -0.73 5.00 22.12
C LEU A 207 0.17 4.78 23.33
N PHE A 208 1.25 4.02 23.14
CA PHE A 208 2.33 3.87 24.11
C PHE A 208 3.53 4.69 23.66
N ASP A 209 4.08 5.50 24.56
CA ASP A 209 5.23 6.35 24.29
C ASP A 209 6.45 5.76 24.99
N GLY A 210 7.34 5.11 24.22
CA GLY A 210 8.53 4.47 24.78
C GLY A 210 9.61 5.43 25.28
N SER A 211 9.40 6.75 25.17
CA SER A 211 10.33 7.73 25.75
C SER A 211 10.14 7.94 27.25
N ASP A 212 8.94 7.66 27.77
CA ASP A 212 8.61 7.78 29.20
C ASP A 212 7.70 6.66 29.71
N ASP A 213 7.53 5.60 28.92
CA ASP A 213 6.68 4.42 29.18
C ASP A 213 5.22 4.74 29.55
N THR A 214 4.77 5.96 29.24
CA THR A 214 3.39 6.37 29.47
C THR A 214 2.49 5.97 28.32
N SER A 215 1.19 6.00 28.57
CA SER A 215 0.19 5.67 27.56
C SER A 215 -0.96 6.67 27.54
N VAL A 216 -1.54 6.86 26.36
CA VAL A 216 -2.63 7.82 26.14
C VAL A 216 -3.66 7.24 25.17
N SER A 217 -4.94 7.29 25.56
CA SER A 217 -6.02 6.81 24.69
C SER A 217 -6.18 7.68 23.45
N TYR A 218 -6.71 7.09 22.38
CA TYR A 218 -6.97 7.82 21.14
C TYR A 218 -7.95 8.99 21.34
N TYR A 219 -8.94 8.89 22.23
CA TYR A 219 -9.79 10.03 22.56
C TYR A 219 -9.03 11.20 23.21
N LYS A 220 -8.11 10.92 24.13
CA LYS A 220 -7.30 11.97 24.76
C LYS A 220 -6.38 12.65 23.75
N LEU A 221 -5.76 11.87 22.85
CA LEU A 221 -4.97 12.40 21.74
C LEU A 221 -5.81 13.30 20.82
N LEU A 222 -6.98 12.81 20.41
CA LEU A 222 -7.88 13.54 19.51
C LEU A 222 -8.36 14.84 20.16
N ALA A 223 -8.78 14.80 21.43
CA ALA A 223 -9.21 15.98 22.16
C ALA A 223 -8.09 17.02 22.28
N ALA A 224 -6.87 16.59 22.64
CA ALA A 224 -5.71 17.48 22.72
C ALA A 224 -5.38 18.11 21.36
N ALA A 225 -5.41 17.34 20.28
CA ALA A 225 -5.14 17.84 18.93
C ALA A 225 -6.20 18.86 18.45
N ILE A 226 -7.49 18.59 18.68
CA ILE A 226 -8.59 19.52 18.32
C ILE A 226 -8.52 20.80 19.16
N ALA A 227 -8.19 20.69 20.44
CA ALA A 227 -8.00 21.83 21.32
C ALA A 227 -6.84 22.70 20.83
N PHE A 228 -5.69 22.08 20.54
CA PHE A 228 -4.48 22.78 20.14
C PHE A 228 -4.55 23.37 18.73
N SER A 229 -5.32 22.76 17.82
CA SER A 229 -5.49 23.28 16.46
C SER A 229 -6.11 24.68 16.41
N LYS A 230 -6.95 25.04 17.39
CA LYS A 230 -7.54 26.38 17.52
C LYS A 230 -6.47 27.43 17.83
N GLU A 231 -5.55 27.12 18.73
CA GLU A 231 -4.44 28.01 19.09
C GLU A 231 -3.47 28.16 17.91
N ILE A 232 -3.17 27.08 17.19
CA ILE A 232 -2.34 27.12 15.96
C ILE A 232 -2.98 28.02 14.89
N ARG A 233 -4.31 27.93 14.71
CA ARG A 233 -5.02 28.77 13.73
C ARG A 233 -4.94 30.25 14.08
N GLN A 234 -4.95 30.60 15.36
CA GLN A 234 -4.81 31.99 15.82
C GLN A 234 -3.36 32.49 15.78
N ALA A 235 -2.38 31.59 15.90
CA ALA A 235 -0.98 31.95 16.01
C ALA A 235 -0.35 32.37 14.67
N THR A 236 -0.90 31.92 13.53
CA THR A 236 -0.36 32.23 12.20
C THR A 236 -1.41 32.13 11.10
N GLU A 237 -1.31 33.03 10.13
CA GLU A 237 -2.07 32.98 8.88
C GLU A 237 -1.40 32.11 7.81
N LYS A 238 -0.12 31.73 8.00
CA LYS A 238 0.62 30.92 7.01
C LYS A 238 0.11 29.50 6.90
N GLU A 239 0.31 28.89 5.74
CA GLU A 239 -0.11 27.52 5.45
C GLU A 239 0.73 26.47 6.20
N ARG A 240 1.99 26.77 6.51
CA ARG A 240 2.96 25.82 7.06
C ARG A 240 3.32 26.17 8.50
N VAL A 241 3.43 25.15 9.35
CA VAL A 241 3.82 25.30 10.77
C VAL A 241 5.00 24.38 11.05
N GLY A 242 6.08 24.94 11.58
CA GLY A 242 7.26 24.17 11.95
C GLY A 242 6.98 23.31 13.18
N ILE A 243 7.52 22.09 13.19
CA ILE A 243 7.50 21.19 14.35
C ILE A 243 8.94 20.85 14.70
N LEU A 244 9.33 21.22 15.91
CA LEU A 244 10.63 20.96 16.54
C LEU A 244 10.39 20.16 17.81
N LEU A 245 9.96 18.91 17.62
CA LEU A 245 9.72 17.95 18.69
C LEU A 245 10.32 16.60 18.30
N PRO A 246 10.82 15.81 19.27
CA PRO A 246 11.20 14.43 19.02
C PRO A 246 9.95 13.56 18.75
N PRO A 247 10.12 12.35 18.18
CA PRO A 247 9.05 11.36 18.11
C PRO A 247 8.50 11.06 19.52
N GLY A 248 7.17 11.00 19.63
CA GLY A 248 6.47 10.79 20.90
C GLY A 248 5.05 11.35 20.87
N LYS A 249 4.33 11.25 22.00
CA LYS A 249 2.92 11.70 22.10
C LYS A 249 2.73 13.19 21.79
N ALA A 250 3.66 14.04 22.24
CA ALA A 250 3.61 15.48 21.98
C ALA A 250 3.80 15.80 20.49
N GLY A 251 4.79 15.15 19.84
CA GLY A 251 5.01 15.28 18.40
C GLY A 251 3.82 14.82 17.57
N LEU A 252 3.17 13.71 17.97
CA LEU A 252 1.94 13.24 17.33
C LEU A 252 0.79 14.25 17.50
N VAL A 253 0.56 14.77 18.71
CA VAL A 253 -0.48 15.79 18.95
C VAL A 253 -0.22 17.04 18.13
N ALA A 254 1.04 17.51 18.04
CA ALA A 254 1.40 18.66 17.22
C ALA A 254 1.09 18.43 15.74
N ASN A 255 1.50 17.30 15.17
CA ASN A 255 1.22 16.97 13.76
C ASN A 255 -0.29 16.89 13.49
N LEU A 256 -1.06 16.22 14.37
CA LEU A 256 -2.52 16.15 14.26
C LEU A 256 -3.17 17.53 14.38
N ALA A 257 -2.72 18.35 15.31
CA ALA A 257 -3.27 19.69 15.54
C ALA A 257 -3.02 20.62 14.35
N VAL A 258 -1.84 20.58 13.74
CA VAL A 258 -1.54 21.34 12.51
C VAL A 258 -2.47 20.92 11.37
N LEU A 259 -2.64 19.60 11.16
CA LEU A 259 -3.57 19.08 10.15
C LEU A 259 -5.02 19.53 10.42
N PHE A 260 -5.49 19.44 11.67
CA PHE A 260 -6.83 19.90 12.05
C PHE A 260 -6.99 21.42 12.02
N ALA A 261 -5.89 22.18 12.04
CA ALA A 261 -5.90 23.62 11.81
C ALA A 261 -6.06 23.98 10.34
N ASN A 262 -6.14 22.98 9.43
CA ASN A 262 -6.09 23.12 7.97
C ASN A 262 -4.76 23.73 7.51
N LYS A 263 -3.66 23.25 8.10
CA LYS A 263 -2.28 23.68 7.81
C LYS A 263 -1.39 22.45 7.55
N ILE A 264 -0.19 22.70 7.06
CA ILE A 264 0.79 21.69 6.66
C ILE A 264 1.90 21.61 7.73
N PRO A 265 2.08 20.45 8.39
CA PRO A 265 3.16 20.27 9.36
C PRO A 265 4.51 20.15 8.65
N VAL A 266 5.50 20.90 9.12
CA VAL A 266 6.88 20.84 8.65
C VAL A 266 7.77 20.36 9.79
N ASN A 267 8.07 19.05 9.81
CA ASN A 267 8.95 18.46 10.81
C ASN A 267 10.41 18.80 10.47
N LEU A 268 11.03 19.67 11.25
CA LEU A 268 12.40 20.12 11.03
C LEU A 268 13.40 19.12 11.61
N ASN A 269 14.44 18.81 10.84
CA ASN A 269 15.52 17.97 11.32
C ASN A 269 16.43 18.76 12.28
N PHE A 270 16.28 18.52 13.58
CA PHE A 270 17.05 19.19 14.63
C PHE A 270 18.50 18.71 14.75
N THR A 271 18.92 17.69 13.99
CA THR A 271 20.32 17.26 13.88
C THR A 271 21.03 17.82 12.65
N ALA A 272 20.31 18.54 11.77
CA ALA A 272 20.89 19.15 10.59
C ALA A 272 21.77 20.36 10.94
N SER A 273 22.65 20.76 10.02
CA SER A 273 23.47 21.96 10.19
C SER A 273 22.62 23.22 10.29
N ARG A 274 23.20 24.28 10.88
CA ARG A 274 22.54 25.58 10.99
C ARG A 274 22.05 26.11 9.65
N ASP A 275 22.88 26.02 8.62
CA ASP A 275 22.55 26.52 7.28
C ASP A 275 21.41 25.70 6.64
N ALA A 276 21.39 24.39 6.86
CA ALA A 276 20.31 23.52 6.39
C ALA A 276 18.99 23.85 7.08
N VAL A 277 18.99 24.02 8.41
CA VAL A 277 17.80 24.42 9.18
C VAL A 277 17.27 25.78 8.71
N GLN A 278 18.14 26.79 8.58
CA GLN A 278 17.74 28.11 8.13
C GLN A 278 17.21 28.09 6.69
N SER A 279 17.82 27.28 5.81
CA SER A 279 17.34 27.06 4.46
C SER A 279 15.94 26.44 4.45
N SER A 280 15.72 25.38 5.25
CA SER A 280 14.41 24.74 5.40
C SER A 280 13.34 25.70 5.92
N ILE A 281 13.67 26.53 6.92
CA ILE A 281 12.76 27.55 7.47
C ILE A 281 12.33 28.55 6.39
N ARG A 282 13.29 29.04 5.58
CA ARG A 282 13.01 29.98 4.49
C ARG A 282 12.18 29.35 3.39
N GLN A 283 12.57 28.17 2.91
CA GLN A 283 11.87 27.47 1.82
C GLN A 283 10.46 27.04 2.21
N ALA A 284 10.27 26.62 3.46
CA ALA A 284 8.96 26.28 4.00
C ALA A 284 8.17 27.51 4.47
N ASP A 285 8.69 28.73 4.29
CA ASP A 285 8.02 29.99 4.66
C ASP A 285 7.45 29.98 6.09
N LEU A 286 8.24 29.55 7.08
CA LEU A 286 7.75 29.36 8.45
C LEU A 286 7.82 30.65 9.27
N ASP A 287 6.78 30.91 10.08
CA ASP A 287 6.76 31.99 11.08
C ASP A 287 6.40 31.52 12.50
N LYS A 288 5.88 30.30 12.65
CA LYS A 288 5.60 29.67 13.94
C LYS A 288 6.13 28.25 14.03
N PHE A 289 6.57 27.88 15.24
CA PHE A 289 7.25 26.63 15.53
C PHE A 289 6.73 26.00 16.81
N ILE A 290 6.24 24.76 16.74
CA ILE A 290 5.79 24.00 17.90
C ILE A 290 6.99 23.26 18.51
N THR A 291 7.21 23.44 19.81
CA THR A 291 8.31 22.80 20.57
C THR A 291 7.89 22.58 22.04
N ALA A 292 8.84 22.14 22.86
CA ALA A 292 8.69 21.98 24.31
C ALA A 292 9.95 22.48 25.04
N ASP A 293 9.78 23.08 26.22
CA ASP A 293 10.86 23.58 27.07
C ASP A 293 11.94 22.54 27.38
N PRO A 294 11.60 21.30 27.78
CA PRO A 294 12.61 20.28 28.04
C PRO A 294 13.45 19.99 26.79
N PHE A 295 12.84 20.07 25.61
CA PHE A 295 13.52 19.82 24.34
C PHE A 295 14.45 20.97 23.94
N VAL A 296 14.01 22.23 24.12
CA VAL A 296 14.87 23.41 23.92
C VAL A 296 16.13 23.34 24.79
N ARG A 297 15.97 22.96 26.06
CA ARG A 297 17.10 22.79 26.99
C ARG A 297 18.03 21.65 26.57
N LYS A 298 17.46 20.53 26.10
CA LYS A 298 18.23 19.37 25.63
C LYS A 298 19.04 19.67 24.37
N VAL A 299 18.52 20.51 23.48
CA VAL A 299 19.16 20.87 22.21
C VAL A 299 19.55 22.35 22.20
N ALA A 300 20.33 22.77 23.20
CA ALA A 300 20.69 24.18 23.40
C ALA A 300 21.52 24.80 22.25
N HIS A 301 22.28 23.99 21.51
CA HIS A 301 23.09 24.45 20.37
C HIS A 301 22.31 24.59 19.06
N PHE A 302 21.04 24.17 19.03
CA PHE A 302 20.20 24.33 17.85
C PHE A 302 19.92 25.83 17.61
N PRO A 303 19.92 26.31 16.36
CA PRO A 303 19.60 27.71 16.03
C PRO A 303 18.10 27.98 16.19
N TRP A 304 17.65 28.07 17.44
CA TRP A 304 16.24 28.27 17.78
C TRP A 304 15.69 29.56 17.18
N PRO A 305 14.49 29.53 16.58
CA PRO A 305 13.75 30.74 16.24
C PRO A 305 13.51 31.63 17.47
N PRO A 306 13.25 32.94 17.29
CA PRO A 306 12.92 33.83 18.40
C PRO A 306 11.78 33.29 19.25
N THR A 307 11.83 33.49 20.57
CA THR A 307 10.84 32.91 21.51
C THR A 307 9.40 33.29 21.17
N ARG A 308 9.15 34.49 20.60
CA ARG A 308 7.82 34.93 20.14
C ARG A 308 7.22 34.09 19.00
N ASP A 309 8.07 33.34 18.30
CA ASP A 309 7.71 32.46 17.20
C ASP A 309 7.55 31.00 17.66
N LEU A 310 7.91 30.71 18.91
CA LEU A 310 7.79 29.39 19.52
C LEU A 310 6.42 29.22 20.22
N ILE A 311 5.79 28.07 19.97
CA ILE A 311 4.58 27.59 20.62
C ILE A 311 4.96 26.38 21.48
N PHE A 312 4.98 26.58 22.80
CA PHE A 312 5.32 25.54 23.77
C PHE A 312 4.09 24.68 24.10
N ILE A 313 4.04 23.45 23.57
CA ILE A 313 2.85 22.59 23.62
C ILE A 313 2.38 22.29 25.06
N GLU A 314 3.31 22.06 25.97
CA GLU A 314 3.08 21.78 27.39
C GLU A 314 2.62 23.01 28.19
N ARG A 315 2.86 24.23 27.68
CA ARG A 315 2.32 25.45 28.30
C ARG A 315 0.91 25.74 27.80
N VAL A 316 0.64 25.44 26.52
CA VAL A 316 -0.66 25.72 25.89
C VAL A 316 -1.72 24.72 26.33
N LEU A 317 -1.48 23.41 26.24
CA LEU A 317 -2.50 22.38 26.51
C LEU A 317 -3.17 22.49 27.91
N PRO A 318 -2.44 22.74 29.01
CA PRO A 318 -3.06 22.88 30.33
C PRO A 318 -3.98 24.10 30.44
N THR A 319 -3.67 25.20 29.74
CA THR A 319 -4.52 26.40 29.74
C THR A 319 -5.86 26.15 29.08
N ILE A 320 -5.89 25.29 28.06
CA ILE A 320 -7.13 24.89 27.37
C ILE A 320 -7.98 23.99 28.25
N LYS A 321 -7.36 23.06 29.00
CA LYS A 321 -8.09 22.19 29.95
C LYS A 321 -8.91 23.01 30.95
N LYS A 322 -8.38 24.16 31.42
CA LYS A 322 -9.08 25.08 32.33
C LYS A 322 -10.26 25.83 31.69
N ARG A 323 -10.36 25.89 30.35
CA ARG A 323 -11.45 26.54 29.62
C ARG A 323 -12.59 25.58 29.26
N ILE A 324 -12.33 24.28 29.32
CA ILE A 324 -13.26 23.22 28.91
C ILE A 324 -13.93 22.56 30.13
N ILE A 325 -13.26 22.57 31.28
CA ILE A 325 -13.80 22.19 32.60
C ILE A 325 -14.37 23.42 33.26
#